data_AF-A0AAU8LWC7-F1
#
_entry.id   AF-A0AAU8LWC7-F1
#
_cell.length_a   1.000
_cell.length_b   1.000
_cell.length_c   1.000
_cell.angle_alpha   90.00
_cell.angle_beta   90.00
_cell.angle_gamma   90.00
#
_symmetry.space_group_name_H-M   'P 1'
#
loop_
_entity.id
_entity.type
_entity.pdbx_description
1 polymer ?
#
loop_
_entity_poly.entity_id
_entity_poly.type
_entity_poly.pdbx_seq_one_letter_code
_entity_poly.pdbx_strand_id
1 'polypeptide(L)'
;MGLDNFAWSFADFIFNGCFPSRLHDQLAGELVKARLMKASRRFDEALEVIDKTLQRMPKYPEALFLKAQILWEGYADYSGAKACLQQVLQLKKMRNEKDETIRRWSEHMLKEMREERRAQRRRVEKDKRQG
;
A
#
# COMPACT_ATOMS: atom_id res chain seq x y z
N MET A 1 27.42 2.22 27.57
CA MET A 1 26.35 1.73 26.67
C MET A 1 25.04 1.92 27.41
N GLY A 2 24.38 3.06 27.19
CA GLY A 2 23.09 3.39 27.82
C GLY A 2 21.96 2.94 26.92
N LEU A 3 21.13 2.04 27.44
CA LEU A 3 19.91 1.52 26.81
C LEU A 3 18.73 2.35 27.31
N ASP A 4 18.58 3.56 26.79
CA ASP A 4 17.41 4.41 27.08
C ASP A 4 17.00 5.13 25.80
N ASN A 5 16.27 4.42 24.92
CA ASN A 5 15.70 5.06 23.73
C ASN A 5 14.37 4.41 23.32
N PHE A 6 13.50 4.12 24.29
CA PHE A 6 12.25 3.38 24.05
C PHE A 6 10.97 4.03 24.61
N ALA A 7 11.00 5.27 25.09
CA ALA A 7 9.83 5.82 25.79
C ALA A 7 9.54 7.31 25.55
N TRP A 8 9.86 7.85 24.38
CA TRP A 8 9.48 9.23 24.01
C TRP A 8 8.85 9.31 22.62
N SER A 9 7.63 8.79 22.48
CA SER A 9 6.66 9.29 21.48
C SER A 9 5.21 8.89 21.80
N PHE A 10 4.85 8.79 23.09
CA PHE A 10 3.45 8.70 23.51
C PHE A 10 2.90 10.05 23.99
N ALA A 11 3.80 11.00 24.31
CA ALA A 11 3.44 12.31 24.85
C ALA A 11 2.94 13.32 23.79
N ASP A 12 3.29 13.17 22.52
CA ASP A 12 2.69 13.98 21.42
C ASP A 12 1.22 13.59 21.15
N PHE A 13 0.80 12.42 21.63
CA PHE A 13 -0.52 11.84 21.36
C PHE A 13 -1.67 12.45 22.19
N ILE A 14 -1.38 13.19 23.27
CA ILE A 14 -2.42 13.66 24.20
C ILE A 14 -2.58 15.19 24.24
N PHE A 15 -1.56 15.98 23.85
CA PHE A 15 -1.55 17.41 24.21
C PHE A 15 -2.09 18.39 23.14
N ASN A 16 -2.29 18.00 21.88
CA ASN A 16 -2.86 18.92 20.87
C ASN A 16 -4.19 18.42 20.34
N GLY A 17 -5.24 18.59 21.14
CA GLY A 17 -6.61 18.26 20.80
C GLY A 17 -7.07 18.96 19.51
N CYS A 18 -7.05 18.23 18.39
CA CYS A 18 -7.90 18.51 17.24
C CYS A 18 -8.36 17.18 16.62
N PHE A 19 -9.68 17.02 16.60
CA PHE A 19 -10.46 15.82 16.31
C PHE A 19 -10.16 15.13 14.96
N PRO A 20 -10.49 13.82 14.83
CA PRO A 20 -10.20 12.94 13.68
C PRO A 20 -10.75 13.39 12.30
N SER A 21 -11.52 14.48 12.23
CA SER A 21 -12.11 15.01 11.00
C SER A 21 -11.08 15.67 10.06
N ARG A 22 -10.07 16.38 10.60
CA ARG A 22 -9.00 17.01 9.78
C ARG A 22 -8.02 16.00 9.23
N LEU A 23 -7.83 14.89 9.94
CA LEU A 23 -6.89 13.85 9.56
C LEU A 23 -7.34 13.18 8.27
N HIS A 24 -8.63 12.84 8.14
CA HIS A 24 -9.14 12.20 6.93
C HIS A 24 -8.97 13.07 5.67
N ASP A 25 -9.18 14.38 5.80
CA ASP A 25 -9.02 15.35 4.72
C ASP A 25 -7.54 15.51 4.30
N GLN A 26 -6.63 15.61 5.27
CA GLN A 26 -5.19 15.63 5.01
C GLN A 26 -4.71 14.33 4.37
N LEU A 27 -5.20 13.16 4.82
CA LEU A 27 -4.85 11.88 4.22
C LEU A 27 -5.35 11.78 2.77
N ALA A 28 -6.55 12.28 2.47
CA ALA A 28 -7.05 12.31 1.09
C ALA A 28 -6.12 13.14 0.17
N GLY A 29 -5.61 14.29 0.66
CA GLY A 29 -4.64 15.11 -0.07
C GLY A 29 -3.32 14.37 -0.35
N GLU A 30 -2.76 13.69 0.65
CA GLU A 30 -1.52 12.92 0.52
C GLU A 30 -1.67 11.75 -0.48
N LEU A 31 -2.84 11.10 -0.54
CA LEU A 31 -3.12 10.05 -1.53
C LEU A 31 -3.15 10.59 -2.96
N VAL A 32 -3.80 11.73 -3.17
CA VAL A 32 -3.84 12.39 -4.48
C VAL A 32 -2.42 12.76 -4.91
N LYS A 33 -1.62 13.28 -3.98
CA LYS A 33 -0.21 13.57 -4.22
C LYS A 33 0.56 12.31 -4.59
N ALA A 34 0.39 11.20 -3.86
CA ALA A 34 1.03 9.92 -4.16
C ALA A 34 0.63 9.37 -5.55
N ARG A 35 -0.63 9.53 -5.96
CA ARG A 35 -1.09 9.19 -7.32
C ARG A 35 -0.39 10.02 -8.39
N LEU A 36 -0.23 11.32 -8.15
CA LEU A 36 0.47 12.21 -9.07
C LEU A 36 1.96 11.85 -9.18
N MET A 37 2.63 11.61 -8.04
CA MET A 37 4.04 11.21 -8.01
C MET A 37 4.28 9.89 -8.74
N LYS A 38 3.36 8.93 -8.56
CA LYS A 38 3.33 7.69 -9.33
C LYS A 38 3.22 7.96 -10.84
N ALA A 39 2.32 8.84 -11.26
CA ALA A 39 2.19 9.22 -12.68
C ALA A 39 3.47 9.88 -13.22
N SER A 40 4.20 10.61 -12.36
CA SER A 40 5.51 11.19 -12.66
C SER A 40 6.68 10.19 -12.56
N ARG A 41 6.43 8.88 -12.37
CA ARG A 41 7.45 7.82 -12.14
C ARG A 41 8.36 8.05 -10.91
N ARG A 42 7.98 8.93 -9.99
CA ARG A 42 8.72 9.18 -8.75
C ARG A 42 8.22 8.22 -7.67
N PHE A 43 8.62 6.96 -7.78
CA PHE A 43 8.12 5.89 -6.91
C PHE A 43 8.64 5.99 -5.47
N ASP A 44 9.86 6.48 -5.29
CA ASP A 44 10.52 6.58 -3.98
C ASP A 44 9.78 7.56 -3.04
N GLU A 45 9.57 8.78 -3.52
CA GLU A 45 8.81 9.81 -2.78
C GLU A 45 7.34 9.42 -2.57
N ALA A 46 6.76 8.69 -3.53
CA ALA A 46 5.41 8.16 -3.39
C ALA A 46 5.33 7.13 -2.25
N LEU A 47 6.35 6.27 -2.09
CA LEU A 47 6.44 5.34 -0.97
C LEU A 47 6.62 6.08 0.36
N GLU A 48 7.46 7.10 0.43
CA GLU A 48 7.66 7.89 1.67
C GLU A 48 6.36 8.54 2.14
N VAL A 49 5.60 9.15 1.23
CA VAL A 49 4.31 9.76 1.55
C VAL A 49 3.31 8.71 2.02
N ILE A 50 3.28 7.55 1.38
CA ILE A 50 2.37 6.47 1.77
C ILE A 50 2.78 5.84 3.10
N ASP A 51 4.07 5.73 3.40
CA ASP A 51 4.53 5.22 4.70
C ASP A 51 4.14 6.17 5.84
N LYS A 52 4.34 7.48 5.66
CA LYS A 52 3.87 8.51 6.61
C LYS A 52 2.34 8.44 6.81
N THR A 53 1.60 8.17 5.74
CA THR A 53 0.14 7.99 5.77
C THR A 53 -0.26 6.76 6.58
N LEU A 54 0.43 5.64 6.38
CA LEU A 54 0.20 4.39 7.11
C LEU A 54 0.65 4.45 8.58
N GLN A 55 1.67 5.24 8.91
CA GLN A 55 2.06 5.49 10.31
C GLN A 55 0.95 6.20 11.08
N ARG A 56 0.26 7.16 10.44
CA ARG A 56 -0.89 7.87 11.03
C ARG A 56 -2.14 7.01 11.09
N MET A 57 -2.44 6.29 10.00
CA MET A 57 -3.59 5.38 9.91
C MET A 57 -3.15 4.02 9.37
N PRO A 58 -2.78 3.07 10.25
CA PRO A 58 -2.31 1.75 9.84
C PRO A 58 -3.42 0.86 9.24
N LYS A 59 -4.68 1.30 9.35
CA LYS A 59 -5.88 0.58 8.88
C LYS A 59 -6.58 1.33 7.76
N TYR A 60 -5.81 1.82 6.79
CA TYR A 60 -6.37 2.55 5.65
C TYR A 60 -6.18 1.77 4.35
N PRO A 61 -7.26 1.19 3.77
CA PRO A 61 -7.16 0.26 2.65
C PRO A 61 -6.66 0.93 1.37
N GLU A 62 -6.98 2.21 1.16
CA GLU A 62 -6.60 2.94 -0.05
C GLU A 62 -5.09 3.19 -0.10
N ALA A 63 -4.46 3.51 1.04
CA ALA A 63 -3.01 3.64 1.12
C ALA A 63 -2.30 2.31 0.91
N LEU A 64 -2.81 1.21 1.48
CA LEU A 64 -2.25 -0.13 1.26
C LEU A 64 -2.36 -0.57 -0.20
N PHE A 65 -3.50 -0.29 -0.85
CA PHE A 65 -3.68 -0.56 -2.27
C PHE A 65 -2.73 0.28 -3.13
N LEU A 66 -2.57 1.57 -2.83
CA LEU A 66 -1.65 2.43 -3.57
C LEU A 66 -0.19 2.00 -3.38
N LYS A 67 0.19 1.57 -2.16
CA LYS A 67 1.52 0.96 -1.89
C LYS A 67 1.75 -0.27 -2.76
N ALA A 68 0.77 -1.18 -2.83
CA ALA A 68 0.86 -2.37 -3.66
C ALA A 68 1.07 -2.03 -5.14
N GLN A 69 0.36 -1.01 -5.63
CA GLN A 69 0.49 -0.56 -7.01
C GLN A 69 1.86 0.05 -7.30
N ILE A 70 2.40 0.85 -6.38
CA ILE A 70 3.75 1.44 -6.49
C ILE A 70 4.84 0.36 -6.46
N LEU A 71 4.74 -0.63 -5.58
CA LEU A 71 5.69 -1.74 -5.51
C LEU A 71 5.67 -2.59 -6.79
N TRP A 72 4.49 -2.80 -7.36
CA TRP A 72 4.32 -3.55 -8.59
C TRP A 72 4.87 -2.81 -9.81
N GLU A 73 4.53 -1.52 -9.98
CA GLU A 73 4.97 -0.74 -11.15
C GLU A 73 6.41 -0.22 -11.04
N GLY A 74 6.86 0.15 -9.83
CA GLY A 74 8.17 0.75 -9.61
C GLY A 74 9.30 -0.26 -9.45
N TYR A 75 9.07 -1.29 -8.63
CA TYR A 75 10.13 -2.21 -8.22
C TYR A 75 9.94 -3.63 -8.78
N ALA A 76 8.83 -3.89 -9.47
CA ALA A 76 8.40 -5.24 -9.89
C ALA A 76 8.36 -6.24 -8.72
N ASP A 77 8.13 -5.75 -7.50
CA ASP A 77 8.11 -6.54 -6.28
C ASP A 77 6.74 -7.19 -6.08
N TYR A 78 6.51 -8.28 -6.80
CA TYR A 78 5.25 -9.02 -6.77
C TYR A 78 4.92 -9.61 -5.39
N SER A 79 5.93 -9.99 -4.60
CA SER A 79 5.75 -10.56 -3.26
C SER A 79 5.22 -9.52 -2.27
N GLY A 80 5.85 -8.34 -2.23
CA GLY A 80 5.48 -7.22 -1.38
C GLY A 80 4.10 -6.66 -1.75
N ALA A 81 3.83 -6.48 -3.04
CA ALA A 81 2.53 -6.04 -3.52
C ALA A 81 1.41 -7.01 -3.12
N LYS A 82 1.62 -8.32 -3.29
CA LYS A 82 0.65 -9.34 -2.89
C LYS A 82 0.38 -9.32 -1.39
N ALA A 83 1.41 -9.19 -0.55
CA ALA A 83 1.24 -9.12 0.90
C ALA A 83 0.36 -7.94 1.31
N CYS A 84 0.59 -6.76 0.72
CA CYS A 84 -0.22 -5.56 0.95
C CYS A 84 -1.70 -5.79 0.56
N LEU A 85 -1.97 -6.37 -0.62
CA LEU A 85 -3.34 -6.68 -1.06
C LEU A 85 -4.03 -7.71 -0.15
N GLN A 86 -3.28 -8.70 0.36
CA GLN A 86 -3.82 -9.66 1.32
C GLN A 86 -4.16 -8.99 2.66
N GLN A 87 -3.38 -8.01 3.11
CA GLN A 87 -3.73 -7.21 4.29
C GLN A 87 -5.03 -6.45 4.08
N VAL A 88 -5.24 -5.82 2.92
CA VAL A 88 -6.51 -5.14 2.57
C VAL A 88 -7.69 -6.11 2.67
N LEU A 89 -7.54 -7.33 2.15
CA LEU A 89 -8.57 -8.36 2.22
C LEU A 89 -8.83 -8.88 3.65
N GLN A 90 -7.82 -8.86 4.52
CA GLN A 90 -7.95 -9.25 5.93
C GLN A 90 -8.62 -8.17 6.79
N LEU A 91 -8.56 -6.89 6.38
CA LEU A 91 -9.25 -5.78 7.05
C LEU A 91 -10.78 -5.80 6.91
N LYS A 92 -11.35 -6.92 6.43
CA LYS A 92 -12.74 -7.28 6.08
C LYS A 92 -13.85 -6.91 7.08
N LYS A 93 -13.57 -6.21 8.19
CA LYS A 93 -14.51 -6.00 9.29
C LYS A 93 -15.05 -4.56 9.45
N MET A 94 -14.80 -3.64 8.52
CA MET A 94 -15.43 -2.31 8.57
C MET A 94 -16.36 -2.05 7.37
N ARG A 95 -17.60 -1.71 7.71
CA ARG A 95 -18.81 -1.60 6.88
C ARG A 95 -18.84 -0.26 6.11
N ASN A 96 -17.87 -0.01 5.23
CA ASN A 96 -17.80 1.22 4.43
C ASN A 96 -17.82 0.91 2.92
N GLU A 97 -18.58 1.69 2.14
CA GLU A 97 -18.79 1.50 0.68
C GLU A 97 -17.48 1.67 -0.14
N LYS A 98 -16.63 2.62 0.26
CA LYS A 98 -15.32 2.86 -0.39
C LYS A 98 -14.39 1.65 -0.27
N ASP A 99 -14.46 0.94 0.86
CA ASP A 99 -13.68 -0.27 1.10
C ASP A 99 -14.07 -1.42 0.17
N GLU A 100 -15.35 -1.50 -0.26
CA GLU A 100 -15.80 -2.55 -1.18
C GLU A 100 -15.19 -2.40 -2.58
N THR A 101 -15.05 -1.16 -3.05
CA THR A 101 -14.44 -0.90 -4.36
C THR A 101 -12.95 -1.24 -4.34
N ILE A 102 -12.25 -0.84 -3.27
CA ILE A 102 -10.83 -1.16 -3.08
C ILE A 102 -10.64 -2.67 -2.93
N ARG A 103 -11.56 -3.37 -2.26
CA ARG A 103 -11.58 -4.83 -2.19
C ARG A 103 -11.67 -5.45 -3.57
N ARG A 104 -12.63 -5.00 -4.39
CA ARG A 104 -12.82 -5.51 -5.76
C ARG A 104 -11.59 -5.26 -6.63
N TRP A 105 -10.97 -4.07 -6.54
CA TRP A 105 -9.72 -3.77 -7.23
C TRP A 105 -8.57 -4.65 -6.73
N SER A 106 -8.48 -4.89 -5.42
CA SER A 106 -7.46 -5.76 -4.83
C SER A 106 -7.60 -7.21 -5.30
N GLU A 107 -8.83 -7.73 -5.37
CA GLU A 107 -9.10 -9.08 -5.90
C GLU A 107 -8.74 -9.20 -7.37
N HIS A 108 -9.10 -8.19 -8.17
CA HIS A 108 -8.76 -8.13 -9.59
C HIS A 108 -7.25 -8.07 -9.81
N MET A 109 -6.55 -7.15 -9.16
CA MET A 109 -5.08 -7.02 -9.27
C MET A 109 -4.35 -8.30 -8.84
N LEU A 110 -4.81 -8.96 -7.78
CA LEU A 110 -4.24 -10.23 -7.32
C LEU A 110 -4.52 -11.40 -8.28
N LYS A 111 -5.56 -11.30 -9.13
CA LYS A 111 -5.82 -12.25 -10.21
C LYS A 111 -4.84 -12.02 -11.37
N GLU A 112 -4.72 -10.78 -11.84
CA GLU A 112 -3.76 -10.40 -12.90
C GLU A 112 -2.34 -10.84 -12.54
N MET A 113 -1.84 -10.47 -11.35
CA MET A 113 -0.51 -10.88 -10.87
C MET A 113 -0.30 -12.40 -10.85
N ARG A 114 -1.36 -13.17 -10.53
CA ARG A 114 -1.30 -14.65 -10.56
C ARG A 114 -1.22 -15.18 -11.98
N GLU A 115 -1.88 -14.53 -12.92
CA GLU A 115 -1.91 -14.89 -14.34
C GLU A 115 -0.60 -14.53 -15.03
N GLU A 116 -0.05 -13.33 -14.82
CA GLU A 116 1.27 -12.95 -15.35
C GLU A 116 2.36 -13.91 -14.87
N ARG A 117 2.37 -14.27 -13.58
CA ARG A 117 3.33 -15.24 -13.06
C ARG A 117 3.19 -16.62 -13.69
N ARG A 118 1.96 -17.04 -14.02
CA ARG A 118 1.71 -18.29 -14.76
C ARG A 118 2.19 -18.18 -16.22
N ALA A 119 1.94 -17.04 -16.86
CA ALA A 119 2.39 -16.77 -18.23
C ALA A 119 3.92 -16.75 -18.33
N GLN A 120 4.60 -16.13 -17.38
CA GLN A 120 6.06 -16.04 -17.34
C GLN A 120 6.71 -17.42 -17.13
N ARG A 121 6.13 -18.26 -16.26
CA ARG A 121 6.55 -19.68 -16.13
C ARG A 121 6.37 -20.45 -17.43
N ARG A 122 5.27 -20.24 -18.17
CA ARG A 122 5.04 -20.88 -19.47
C ARG A 122 6.04 -20.39 -20.52
N ARG A 123 6.46 -19.13 -20.50
CA ARG A 123 7.48 -18.59 -21.42
C ARG A 123 8.85 -19.22 -21.16
N VAL A 124 9.28 -19.28 -19.90
CA VAL A 124 10.55 -19.93 -19.51
C VAL A 124 10.56 -21.42 -19.89
N GLU A 125 9.44 -22.13 -19.70
CA GLU A 125 9.32 -23.53 -20.08
C GLU A 125 9.39 -23.75 -21.60
N LYS A 126 8.86 -22.82 -22.40
CA LYS A 126 8.97 -22.88 -23.86
C LYS A 126 10.39 -22.63 -24.35
N ASP A 127 11.07 -21.65 -23.75
CA ASP A 127 12.47 -21.32 -24.05
C ASP A 127 13.40 -22.53 -23.81
N LYS A 128 13.22 -23.22 -22.68
CA LYS A 128 13.95 -24.47 -22.36
C LYS A 128 13.67 -25.65 -23.28
N ARG A 129 12.55 -25.65 -24.01
CA ARG A 129 12.22 -26.72 -24.98
C ARG A 129 12.74 -26.42 -26.38
N GLN A 130 13.18 -25.18 -26.64
CA GLN A 130 13.65 -24.71 -27.94
C GLN A 130 15.18 -24.56 -28.03
N GLY A 131 15.90 -24.57 -26.90
CA GLY A 131 17.37 -24.67 -26.84
C GLY A 131 17.82 -26.09 -26.51
#